data_AF-A0A1Q3QR80-F1
#
_entry.id   AF-A0A1Q3QR80-F1
#
_cell.length_a   1.000
_cell.length_b   1.000
_cell.length_c   1.000
_cell.angle_alpha   90.00
_cell.angle_beta   90.00
_cell.angle_gamma   90.00
#
_symmetry.space_group_name_H-M   'P 1'
#
loop_
_entity.id
_entity.type
_entity.pdbx_description
1 polymer ?
#
loop_
_entity_poly.entity_id
_entity_poly.type
_entity_poly.pdbx_seq_one_letter_code
_entity_poly.pdbx_strand_id
1 'polypeptide(L)'
;MTQMTESTLPVRNDLRTPPATIAAIIAVSVLTSAFICWLVYFHTPTDVAGTQLRSLPLVNAVLNGLSTIALLFGYRFIRTRRIPLHRAAMFTAFFFSTIFLGSYLVNFALHGETHFNRLSPWWPFYWKLLASHIILSVFALPMILITFFLSLSGRFPAHKRLARYTFPIWLYVSVTGVIVYAMQSLIH
;
A
#
# COMPACT_ATOMS: atom_id res chain seq x y z
N MET A 1 -22.05 -39.59 -46.22
CA MET A 1 -20.70 -39.53 -45.64
C MET A 1 -20.55 -38.13 -45.08
N THR A 2 -20.92 -37.97 -43.81
CA THR A 2 -21.02 -36.67 -43.13
C THR A 2 -20.04 -36.70 -41.98
N GLN A 3 -19.38 -35.58 -41.70
CA GLN A 3 -18.39 -35.28 -40.63
C GLN A 3 -16.97 -35.08 -41.16
N MET A 4 -16.21 -34.05 -40.76
CA MET A 4 -16.25 -33.18 -39.59
C MET A 4 -15.62 -31.83 -40.01
N THR A 5 -16.33 -30.72 -39.87
CA THR A 5 -15.70 -29.39 -39.94
C THR A 5 -14.95 -29.16 -38.64
N GLU A 6 -13.61 -29.19 -38.70
CA GLU A 6 -12.75 -28.76 -37.59
C GLU A 6 -13.13 -27.35 -37.17
N SER A 7 -13.68 -27.20 -35.96
CA SER A 7 -13.89 -25.90 -35.36
C SER A 7 -12.53 -25.31 -35.02
N THR A 8 -12.01 -24.45 -35.90
CA THR A 8 -10.85 -23.59 -35.61
C THR A 8 -11.25 -22.57 -34.56
N LEU A 9 -11.29 -23.00 -33.30
CA LEU A 9 -11.41 -22.08 -32.19
C LEU A 9 -10.21 -21.12 -32.26
N PRO A 10 -10.43 -19.79 -32.30
CA PRO A 10 -9.33 -18.85 -32.35
C PRO A 10 -8.46 -19.06 -31.11
N VAL A 11 -7.16 -19.34 -31.32
CA VAL A 11 -6.16 -19.32 -30.26
C VAL A 11 -6.18 -17.92 -29.67
N ARG A 12 -6.81 -17.75 -28.50
CA ARG A 12 -6.85 -16.46 -27.79
C ARG A 12 -5.43 -16.06 -27.40
N ASN A 13 -4.77 -15.30 -28.28
CA ASN A 13 -3.47 -14.67 -28.01
C ASN A 13 -3.60 -13.39 -27.14
N ASP A 14 -4.78 -13.10 -26.60
CA ASP A 14 -5.12 -11.79 -26.00
C ASP A 14 -4.85 -11.68 -24.49
N LEU A 15 -3.98 -12.53 -23.93
CA LEU A 15 -3.65 -12.55 -22.50
C LEU A 15 -2.43 -11.68 -22.14
N ARG A 16 -1.85 -10.91 -23.07
CA ARG A 16 -0.81 -9.93 -22.73
C ARG A 16 -1.44 -8.73 -22.02
N THR A 17 -0.88 -8.33 -20.88
CA THR A 17 -1.31 -7.10 -20.19
C THR A 17 -0.94 -5.96 -21.11
N PRO A 18 -1.86 -5.03 -21.44
CA PRO A 18 -1.50 -3.89 -22.26
C PRO A 18 -0.33 -3.19 -21.57
N PRO A 19 0.85 -3.09 -22.21
CA PRO A 19 2.02 -2.48 -21.58
C PRO A 19 1.69 -1.03 -21.18
N ALA A 20 0.79 -0.38 -21.91
CA ALA A 20 0.23 0.92 -21.58
C ALA A 20 -0.44 1.00 -20.20
N THR A 21 -1.19 -0.02 -19.75
CA THR A 21 -1.85 0.02 -18.43
C THR A 21 -0.85 -0.15 -17.29
N ILE A 22 0.13 -1.03 -17.46
CA ILE A 22 1.20 -1.19 -16.47
C ILE A 22 2.04 0.09 -16.42
N ALA A 23 2.37 0.67 -17.59
CA ALA A 23 3.07 1.94 -17.68
C ALA A 23 2.29 3.08 -17.01
N ALA A 24 0.96 3.14 -17.17
CA ALA A 24 0.12 4.13 -16.50
C ALA A 24 0.13 3.96 -14.96
N ILE A 25 0.02 2.72 -14.45
CA ILE A 25 0.10 2.48 -13.00
C ILE A 25 1.47 2.87 -12.45
N ILE A 26 2.55 2.52 -13.17
CA ILE A 26 3.91 2.93 -12.79
C ILE A 26 4.03 4.45 -12.82
N ALA A 27 3.54 5.11 -13.87
CA ALA A 27 3.56 6.56 -13.98
C ALA A 27 2.82 7.24 -12.83
N VAL A 28 1.60 6.81 -12.51
CA VAL A 28 0.84 7.30 -11.35
C VAL A 28 1.61 7.09 -10.06
N SER A 29 2.21 5.90 -9.87
CA SER A 29 2.97 5.58 -8.66
C SER A 29 4.24 6.43 -8.51
N VAL A 30 4.94 6.67 -9.63
CA VAL A 30 6.12 7.54 -9.69
C VAL A 30 5.70 8.99 -9.43
N LEU A 31 4.61 9.46 -10.03
CA LEU A 31 4.07 10.80 -9.79
C LEU A 31 3.67 10.98 -8.32
N THR A 32 2.97 10.02 -7.72
CA THR A 32 2.63 10.07 -6.29
C THR A 32 3.89 10.09 -5.44
N SER A 33 4.88 9.23 -5.71
CA SER A 33 6.13 9.19 -4.94
C SER A 33 6.96 10.47 -5.11
N ALA A 34 7.00 11.04 -6.32
CA ALA A 34 7.66 12.30 -6.60
C ALA A 34 6.95 13.48 -5.92
N PHE A 35 5.61 13.48 -5.90
CA PHE A 35 4.83 14.46 -5.15
C PHE A 35 5.13 14.37 -3.64
N ILE A 36 5.22 13.17 -3.07
CA ILE A 36 5.61 12.96 -1.67
C ILE A 36 7.01 13.51 -1.42
N CYS A 37 7.98 13.16 -2.27
CA CYS A 37 9.35 13.67 -2.19
C CYS A 37 9.38 15.20 -2.25
N TRP A 38 8.63 15.81 -3.17
CA TRP A 38 8.52 17.25 -3.27
C TRP A 38 7.93 17.88 -2.01
N LEU A 39 6.87 17.28 -1.45
CA LEU A 39 6.27 17.71 -0.19
C LEU A 39 7.30 17.69 0.96
N VAL A 40 8.12 16.63 1.03
CA VAL A 40 9.17 16.47 2.05
C VAL A 40 10.26 17.54 1.95
N TYR A 41 10.72 17.88 0.73
CA TYR A 41 11.89 18.75 0.57
C TYR A 41 11.56 20.23 0.35
N PHE A 42 10.42 20.55 -0.27
CA PHE A 42 10.12 21.91 -0.74
C PHE A 42 8.93 22.57 -0.03
N HIS A 43 8.07 21.81 0.64
CA HIS A 43 6.92 22.38 1.33
C HIS A 43 7.28 22.71 2.79
N THR A 44 7.50 24.00 3.07
CA THR A 44 7.59 24.48 4.46
C THR A 44 6.22 24.32 5.13
N PRO A 45 6.11 23.68 6.31
CA PRO A 45 4.84 23.47 7.00
C PRO A 45 4.08 24.79 7.15
N THR A 46 2.86 24.84 6.62
CA THR A 46 2.11 26.10 6.45
C THR A 46 1.37 26.56 7.71
N ASP A 47 1.24 25.72 8.74
CA ASP A 47 0.51 26.08 9.96
C ASP A 47 1.28 25.75 11.26
N VAL A 48 1.84 26.81 11.86
CA VAL A 48 2.10 26.96 13.30
C VAL A 48 0.86 27.50 14.06
N ALA A 49 -0.30 27.58 13.40
CA ALA A 49 -1.49 28.27 13.89
C ALA A 49 -2.49 27.32 14.59
N GLY A 50 -2.19 26.95 15.84
CA GLY A 50 -3.19 26.81 16.91
C GLY A 50 -4.18 25.63 16.90
N THR A 51 -4.37 24.87 15.81
CA THR A 51 -5.17 23.63 15.84
C THR A 51 -4.24 22.42 15.86
N GLN A 52 -3.76 22.05 17.06
CA GLN A 52 -3.10 20.75 17.25
C GLN A 52 -4.10 19.64 16.90
N LEU A 53 -4.12 19.19 15.65
CA LEU A 53 -4.75 17.93 15.25
C LEU A 53 -3.88 16.76 15.72
N ARG A 54 -3.67 16.68 17.04
CA ARG A 54 -2.86 15.67 17.75
C ARG A 54 -3.37 14.24 17.47
N SER A 55 -4.59 14.12 16.94
CA SER A 55 -5.24 12.87 16.55
C SER A 55 -4.87 12.35 15.16
N LEU A 56 -4.32 13.16 14.24
CA LEU A 56 -4.02 12.72 12.87
C LEU A 56 -3.02 11.55 12.82
N PRO A 57 -1.90 11.55 13.57
CA PRO A 57 -1.00 10.41 13.63
C PRO A 57 -1.67 9.15 14.22
N LEU A 58 -2.57 9.30 15.21
CA LEU A 58 -3.34 8.20 15.77
C LEU A 58 -4.29 7.60 14.73
N VAL A 59 -5.01 8.44 13.97
CA VAL A 59 -5.89 8.00 12.88
C VAL A 59 -5.08 7.21 11.85
N ASN A 60 -3.90 7.70 11.46
CA ASN A 60 -3.02 7.02 10.53
C ASN A 60 -2.56 5.65 11.03
N ALA A 61 -2.24 5.53 12.32
CA ALA A 61 -1.88 4.27 12.94
C ALA A 61 -3.07 3.29 12.98
N VAL A 62 -4.27 3.77 13.36
CA VAL A 62 -5.49 2.96 13.37
C VAL A 62 -5.82 2.44 11.98
N LEU A 63 -5.74 3.27 10.94
CA LEU A 63 -5.98 2.87 9.56
C LEU A 63 -5.00 1.79 9.08
N ASN A 64 -3.71 1.90 9.44
CA ASN A 64 -2.73 0.85 9.17
C ASN A 64 -2.99 -0.43 9.95
N GLY A 65 -3.43 -0.32 11.20
CA GLY A 65 -3.85 -1.46 12.01
C GLY A 65 -5.05 -2.19 11.39
N LEU A 66 -6.07 -1.45 10.95
CA LEU A 66 -7.23 -2.00 10.26
C LEU A 66 -6.83 -2.65 8.92
N SER A 67 -5.94 -2.02 8.15
CA SER A 67 -5.38 -2.60 6.92
C SER A 67 -4.65 -3.92 7.22
N THR A 68 -3.79 -3.93 8.25
CA THR A 68 -3.08 -5.13 8.71
C THR A 68 -4.04 -6.27 9.04
N ILE A 69 -5.08 -5.99 9.82
CA ILE A 69 -6.09 -6.97 10.20
C ILE A 69 -6.80 -7.52 8.95
N ALA A 70 -7.21 -6.64 8.03
CA ALA A 70 -7.85 -7.04 6.78
C ALA A 70 -6.93 -7.91 5.90
N LEU A 71 -5.63 -7.60 5.83
CA LEU A 71 -4.64 -8.40 5.11
C LEU A 71 -4.49 -9.80 5.72
N LEU A 72 -4.40 -9.90 7.05
CA LEU A 72 -4.31 -11.19 7.75
C LEU A 72 -5.55 -12.05 7.52
N PHE A 73 -6.75 -11.47 7.59
CA PHE A 73 -7.99 -12.17 7.25
C PHE A 73 -8.02 -12.58 5.77
N GLY A 74 -7.64 -11.68 4.87
CA GLY A 74 -7.57 -11.97 3.45
C GLY A 74 -6.61 -13.12 3.12
N TYR A 75 -5.47 -13.21 3.82
CA TYR A 75 -4.54 -14.33 3.72
C TYR A 75 -5.16 -15.63 4.23
N ARG A 76 -5.85 -15.60 5.37
CA ARG A 76 -6.55 -16.77 5.90
C ARG A 76 -7.67 -17.26 4.96
N PHE A 77 -8.44 -16.34 4.37
CA PHE A 77 -9.48 -16.68 3.42
C PHE A 77 -8.93 -17.34 2.15
N ILE A 78 -7.83 -16.83 1.59
CA ILE A 78 -7.23 -17.47 0.40
C ILE A 78 -6.64 -18.85 0.71
N ARG A 79 -6.06 -19.05 1.90
CA ARG A 79 -5.58 -20.37 2.38
C ARG A 79 -6.71 -21.40 2.47
N THR A 80 -7.90 -20.95 2.88
CA THR A 80 -9.12 -21.78 2.91
C THR A 80 -9.91 -21.79 1.60
N ARG A 81 -9.36 -21.23 0.51
CA ARG A 81 -10.00 -21.08 -0.81
C ARG A 81 -11.35 -20.35 -0.80
N ARG A 82 -11.64 -19.53 0.22
CA ARG A 82 -12.83 -18.68 0.31
C ARG A 82 -12.63 -17.38 -0.49
N ILE A 83 -12.68 -17.49 -1.81
CA ILE A 83 -12.35 -16.39 -2.74
C ILE A 83 -13.20 -15.12 -2.54
N PRO A 84 -14.54 -15.19 -2.35
CA PRO A 84 -15.35 -13.98 -2.16
C PRO A 84 -14.93 -13.18 -0.92
N LEU A 85 -14.66 -13.88 0.19
CA LEU A 85 -14.20 -13.25 1.44
C LEU A 85 -12.79 -12.68 1.31
N HIS A 86 -11.89 -13.39 0.61
CA HIS A 86 -10.57 -12.86 0.29
C HIS A 86 -10.66 -11.54 -0.49
N ARG A 87 -11.52 -11.47 -1.52
CA ARG A 87 -11.74 -10.24 -2.29
C ARG A 87 -12.23 -9.11 -1.41
N ALA A 88 -13.27 -9.34 -0.60
CA ALA A 88 -13.80 -8.34 0.33
C ALA A 88 -12.71 -7.81 1.27
N ALA A 89 -11.91 -8.70 1.87
CA ALA A 89 -10.81 -8.32 2.75
C ALA A 89 -9.72 -7.52 2.04
N MET A 90 -9.34 -7.87 0.80
CA MET A 90 -8.36 -7.10 0.02
C MET A 90 -8.89 -5.70 -0.32
N PHE A 91 -10.17 -5.57 -0.71
CA PHE A 91 -10.80 -4.26 -0.94
C PHE A 91 -10.83 -3.41 0.33
N THR A 92 -11.17 -3.99 1.48
CA THR A 92 -11.13 -3.30 2.77
C THR A 92 -9.71 -2.83 3.11
N ALA A 93 -8.69 -3.67 2.94
CA ALA A 93 -7.29 -3.27 3.16
C ALA A 93 -6.86 -2.12 2.23
N PHE A 94 -7.24 -2.19 0.96
CA PHE A 94 -6.95 -1.14 -0.02
C PHE A 94 -7.64 0.18 0.32
N PHE A 95 -8.89 0.12 0.75
CA PHE A 95 -9.66 1.28 1.18
C PHE A 95 -8.99 1.99 2.36
N PHE A 96 -8.65 1.26 3.43
CA PHE A 96 -7.95 1.84 4.58
C PHE A 96 -6.56 2.37 4.21
N SER A 97 -5.81 1.66 3.34
CA SER A 97 -4.50 2.11 2.87
C SER A 97 -4.59 3.42 2.06
N THR A 98 -5.67 3.59 1.28
CA THR A 98 -5.91 4.81 0.50
C THR A 98 -6.20 6.01 1.41
N ILE A 99 -7.08 5.82 2.41
CA ILE A 99 -7.39 6.85 3.40
C ILE A 99 -6.14 7.20 4.22
N PHE A 100 -5.38 6.18 4.63
CA PHE A 100 -4.12 6.38 5.36
C PHE A 100 -3.16 7.26 4.55
N LEU A 101 -2.96 6.96 3.26
CA LEU A 101 -2.06 7.74 2.43
C LEU A 101 -2.52 9.20 2.35
N GLY A 102 -3.80 9.46 2.06
CA GLY A 102 -4.33 10.82 2.01
C GLY A 102 -4.15 11.58 3.33
N SER A 103 -4.55 10.95 4.44
CA SER A 103 -4.42 11.52 5.80
C SER A 103 -2.96 11.74 6.21
N TYR A 104 -2.04 10.85 5.81
CA TYR A 104 -0.60 11.02 6.04
C TYR A 104 -0.04 12.23 5.29
N LEU A 105 -0.39 12.41 4.01
CA LEU A 105 0.06 13.57 3.23
C LEU A 105 -0.46 14.88 3.78
N VAL A 106 -1.73 14.92 4.20
CA VAL A 106 -2.32 16.09 4.88
C VAL A 106 -1.59 16.37 6.19
N ASN A 107 -1.38 15.35 7.03
CA ASN A 107 -0.67 15.52 8.29
C ASN A 107 0.76 16.04 8.07
N PHE A 108 1.45 15.49 7.08
CA PHE A 108 2.82 15.89 6.73
C PHE A 108 2.87 17.32 6.19
N ALA A 109 1.95 17.72 5.31
CA ALA A 109 1.89 19.08 4.78
C ALA A 109 1.63 20.13 5.86
N LEU A 110 0.82 19.78 6.87
CA LEU A 110 0.44 20.67 7.96
C LEU A 110 1.52 20.75 9.06
N HIS A 111 2.04 19.60 9.53
CA HIS A 111 2.88 19.54 10.74
C HIS A 111 4.37 19.24 10.46
N GLY A 112 4.71 18.89 9.21
CA GLY A 112 6.06 18.46 8.84
C GLY A 112 6.48 17.12 9.46
N GLU A 113 7.78 16.85 9.43
CA GLU A 113 8.36 15.66 10.06
C GLU A 113 8.38 15.78 11.58
N THR A 114 7.75 14.82 12.26
CA THR A 114 7.88 14.72 13.71
C THR A 114 9.24 14.15 14.09
N HIS A 115 10.01 14.94 14.83
CA HIS A 115 11.34 14.57 15.28
C HIS A 115 11.30 13.60 16.47
N PHE A 116 11.81 12.39 16.27
CA PHE A 116 12.05 11.44 17.35
C PHE A 116 13.27 11.88 18.17
N ASN A 117 13.18 11.79 19.51
CA ASN A 117 14.24 12.22 20.41
C ASN A 117 15.55 11.47 20.15
N ARG A 118 16.59 12.21 19.73
CA ARG A 118 17.93 11.69 19.41
C ARG A 118 18.66 11.07 20.60
N LEU A 119 18.25 11.42 21.82
CA LEU A 119 18.83 10.92 23.06
C LEU A 119 18.25 9.56 23.50
N SER A 120 17.17 9.09 22.85
CA SER A 120 16.59 7.79 23.17
C SER A 120 17.49 6.64 22.69
N PRO A 121 17.76 5.61 23.52
CA PRO A 121 18.47 4.40 23.08
C PRO A 121 17.83 3.70 21.88
N TRP A 122 16.53 3.92 21.66
CA TRP A 122 15.75 3.37 20.55
C TRP A 122 15.88 4.14 19.24
N TRP A 123 16.54 5.30 19.23
CA TRP A 123 16.68 6.17 18.06
C TRP A 123 17.30 5.46 16.83
N PRO A 124 18.41 4.67 16.95
CA PRO A 124 18.98 3.98 15.80
C PRO A 124 18.05 2.92 15.22
N PHE A 125 17.27 2.25 16.07
CA PHE A 125 16.28 1.26 15.64
C PHE A 125 15.10 1.94 14.93
N TYR A 126 14.58 3.03 15.51
CA TYR A 126 13.51 3.84 14.92
C TYR A 126 13.87 4.29 13.50
N TRP A 127 15.05 4.88 13.31
CA TRP A 127 15.46 5.39 12.00
C TRP A 127 15.64 4.28 10.96
N LYS A 128 16.22 3.14 11.36
CA LYS A 128 16.33 1.97 10.47
C LYS A 128 14.96 1.46 10.04
N LEU A 129 14.02 1.36 11.00
CA LEU A 129 12.65 0.90 10.76
C LEU A 129 11.87 1.89 9.88
N LEU A 130 12.00 3.18 10.14
CA LEU A 130 11.34 4.23 9.37
C LEU A 130 11.89 4.29 7.94
N ALA A 131 13.22 4.22 7.78
CA ALA A 131 13.85 4.20 6.46
C ALA A 131 13.40 2.98 5.64
N SER A 132 13.41 1.78 6.23
CA SER A 132 12.93 0.58 5.54
C SER A 132 11.44 0.66 5.23
N HIS A 133 10.62 1.20 6.12
CA HIS A 133 9.19 1.42 5.89
C HIS A 133 8.96 2.34 4.68
N ILE A 134 9.63 3.49 4.61
CA ILE A 134 9.46 4.44 3.50
C ILE A 134 9.87 3.81 2.16
N ILE A 135 11.04 3.17 2.11
CA ILE A 135 11.54 2.52 0.89
C ILE A 135 10.56 1.43 0.43
N LEU A 136 10.11 0.57 1.34
CA LEU A 136 9.15 -0.48 0.99
C LEU A 136 7.78 0.09 0.59
N SER A 137 7.34 1.21 1.18
CA SER A 137 6.09 1.88 0.79
C SER A 137 6.10 2.36 -0.66
N VAL A 138 7.23 2.91 -1.13
CA VAL A 138 7.40 3.34 -2.53
C VAL A 138 7.23 2.16 -3.50
N PHE A 139 7.74 0.98 -3.14
CA PHE A 139 7.53 -0.24 -3.94
C PHE A 139 6.16 -0.88 -3.73
N ALA A 140 5.59 -0.78 -2.54
CA ALA A 140 4.29 -1.36 -2.21
C ALA A 140 3.18 -0.76 -3.08
N LEU A 141 3.16 0.55 -3.26
CA LEU A 141 2.12 1.26 -3.99
C LEU A 141 1.91 0.73 -5.43
N PRO A 142 2.91 0.71 -6.33
CA PRO A 142 2.75 0.15 -7.67
C PRO A 142 2.42 -1.35 -7.63
N MET A 143 3.02 -2.10 -6.70
CA MET A 143 2.76 -3.54 -6.59
C MET A 143 1.30 -3.84 -6.22
N ILE A 144 0.73 -3.10 -5.27
CA ILE A 144 -0.66 -3.23 -4.85
C ILE A 144 -1.58 -2.89 -6.01
N LEU A 145 -1.35 -1.76 -6.70
CA LEU A 145 -2.18 -1.33 -7.83
C LEU A 145 -2.14 -2.32 -8.99
N ILE A 146 -0.96 -2.82 -9.37
CA ILE A 146 -0.83 -3.85 -10.42
C ILE A 146 -1.53 -5.14 -9.97
N THR A 147 -1.36 -5.56 -8.71
CA THR A 147 -1.99 -6.79 -8.19
C THR A 147 -3.52 -6.69 -8.20
N PHE A 148 -4.06 -5.51 -7.88
CA PHE A 148 -5.49 -5.20 -7.97
C PHE A 148 -5.98 -5.21 -9.41
N PHE A 149 -5.27 -4.53 -10.31
CA PHE A 149 -5.60 -4.51 -11.74
C PHE A 149 -5.65 -5.91 -12.34
N LEU A 150 -4.66 -6.76 -12.01
CA LEU A 150 -4.62 -8.15 -12.46
C LEU A 150 -5.83 -8.96 -11.94
N SER A 151 -6.28 -8.70 -10.72
CA SER A 151 -7.48 -9.33 -10.15
C SER A 151 -8.75 -8.88 -10.89
N LEU A 152 -8.91 -7.57 -11.13
CA LEU A 152 -10.06 -7.00 -11.84
C LEU A 152 -10.12 -7.45 -13.31
N SER A 153 -8.96 -7.62 -13.93
CA SER A 153 -8.84 -8.09 -15.32
C SER A 153 -9.01 -9.61 -15.48
N GLY A 154 -9.30 -10.34 -14.40
CA GLY A 154 -9.44 -11.81 -14.43
C GLY A 154 -8.13 -12.57 -14.65
N ARG A 155 -6.97 -11.91 -14.57
CA ARG A 155 -5.64 -12.48 -14.86
C ARG A 155 -5.05 -13.17 -13.63
N PHE A 156 -5.78 -14.15 -13.10
CA PHE A 156 -5.46 -14.80 -11.83
C PHE A 156 -4.07 -15.46 -11.76
N PRO A 157 -3.52 -16.10 -12.81
CA PRO A 157 -2.16 -16.66 -12.75
C PRO A 157 -1.09 -15.60 -12.49
N ALA A 158 -1.17 -14.46 -13.22
CA ALA A 158 -0.26 -13.34 -13.03
C ALA A 158 -0.48 -12.66 -11.66
N HIS A 159 -1.74 -12.48 -11.26
CA HIS A 159 -2.08 -11.98 -9.92
C HIS A 159 -1.42 -12.82 -8.82
N LYS A 160 -1.55 -14.15 -8.87
CA LYS A 160 -0.93 -15.06 -7.87
C LYS A 160 0.59 -14.93 -7.83
N ARG A 161 1.25 -14.81 -8.99
CA ARG A 161 2.71 -14.67 -9.08
C ARG A 161 3.20 -13.36 -8.48
N LEU A 162 2.47 -12.26 -8.64
CA LEU A 162 2.84 -10.98 -8.06
C LEU A 162 2.43 -10.88 -6.58
N ALA A 163 1.24 -11.35 -6.23
CA ALA A 163 0.67 -11.31 -4.88
C ALA A 163 1.56 -12.00 -3.82
N ARG A 164 2.35 -13.00 -4.21
CA ARG A 164 3.32 -13.65 -3.29
C ARG A 164 4.40 -12.69 -2.77
N TYR A 165 4.70 -11.63 -3.51
CA TYR A 165 5.63 -10.57 -3.10
C TYR A 165 4.87 -9.34 -2.59
N THR A 166 3.75 -8.98 -3.21
CA THR A 166 2.92 -7.85 -2.78
C THR A 166 2.42 -8.03 -1.36
N PHE A 167 1.94 -9.22 -1.00
CA PHE A 167 1.37 -9.50 0.32
C PHE A 167 2.36 -9.25 1.48
N PRO A 168 3.57 -9.85 1.51
CA PRO A 168 4.50 -9.62 2.61
C PRO A 168 5.00 -8.18 2.69
N ILE A 169 5.21 -7.52 1.55
CA ILE A 169 5.63 -6.10 1.53
C ILE A 169 4.51 -5.20 2.06
N TRP A 170 3.28 -5.41 1.59
CA TRP A 170 2.12 -4.64 2.03
C TRP A 170 1.85 -4.84 3.52
N LEU A 171 1.90 -6.09 4.00
CA LEU A 171 1.75 -6.41 5.41
C LEU A 171 2.87 -5.78 6.26
N TYR A 172 4.12 -5.84 5.80
CA TYR A 172 5.26 -5.22 6.49
C TYR A 172 5.04 -3.72 6.66
N VAL A 173 4.71 -3.01 5.57
CA VAL A 173 4.47 -1.56 5.61
C VAL A 173 3.31 -1.23 6.55
N SER A 174 2.19 -1.94 6.47
CA SER A 174 1.05 -1.67 7.37
C SER A 174 1.37 -1.94 8.85
N VAL A 175 2.08 -3.03 9.18
CA VAL A 175 2.47 -3.33 10.57
C VAL A 175 3.48 -2.30 11.08
N THR A 176 4.51 -2.01 10.30
CA THR A 176 5.57 -1.07 10.71
C THR A 176 5.05 0.36 10.87
N GLY A 177 4.03 0.78 10.12
CA GLY A 177 3.37 2.07 10.33
C GLY A 177 2.76 2.21 11.72
N VAL A 178 2.15 1.14 12.26
CA VAL A 178 1.63 1.12 13.64
C VAL A 178 2.77 1.17 14.66
N ILE A 179 3.85 0.42 14.42
CA ILE A 179 5.01 0.36 15.33
C ILE A 179 5.71 1.72 15.40
N VAL A 180 5.94 2.38 14.27
CA VAL A 180 6.55 3.72 14.20
C VAL A 180 5.74 4.71 15.02
N TYR A 181 4.41 4.72 14.86
CA TYR A 181 3.53 5.54 15.68
C TYR A 181 3.62 5.21 17.17
N ALA A 182 3.58 3.92 17.54
CA ALA A 182 3.66 3.50 18.94
C ALA A 182 4.99 3.92 19.58
N MET A 183 6.11 3.76 18.87
CA MET A 183 7.42 4.22 19.35
C MET A 183 7.42 5.73 19.57
N GLN A 184 6.83 6.49 18.66
CA GLN A 184 6.76 7.93 18.77
C GLN A 184 5.83 8.40 19.89
N SER A 185 4.70 7.70 20.13
CA SER A 185 3.75 8.05 21.19
C SER A 185 4.23 7.65 22.58
N LEU A 186 5.06 6.61 22.71
CA LEU A 186 5.63 6.15 24.00
C LEU A 186 6.73 7.06 24.56
N ILE A 187 7.27 7.98 23.75
CA ILE A 187 8.42 8.83 24.11
C ILE A 187 8.02 10.31 24.27
N HIS A 188 6.74 10.63 24.05
CA HIS A 188 6.10 11.91 24.39
C HIS A 188 5.22 11.76 25.63
#